data_AF-A0A923PF32-F1
#
_entry.id   AF-A0A923PF32-F1
#
_cell.length_a   1.000
_cell.length_b   1.000
_cell.length_c   1.000
_cell.angle_alpha   90.00
_cell.angle_beta   90.00
_cell.angle_gamma   90.00
#
_symmetry.space_group_name_H-M   'P 1'
#
loop_
_entity.id
_entity.type
_entity.pdbx_description
1 polymer ?
#
loop_
_entity_poly.entity_id
_entity_poly.type
_entity_poly.pdbx_seq_one_letter_code
_entity_poly.pdbx_strand_id
1 'polypeptide(L)'
;MKSGKGAYKAATHLPAGHYQFRYLADGWDWRNDDQAEAYTDSGYGTINCCFALDAVNKVAAAPKAPAKPAAKKAEAKPAAPKAAVKKAEATPPAAKKTAAKAAPAKTEAKKADDLKRIEGIGPKIATLLNEAGIYTFAELSKASPTMLADVLQAAGARYRLAKPGTWQEQASLAAAGKEEELKKLQEELKGGVR
;
A
#
# COMPACT_ATOMS: atom_id res chain seq x y z
N MET A 1 18.59 -17.31 14.42
CA MET A 1 18.08 -18.67 14.16
C MET A 1 19.12 -19.68 14.61
N LYS A 2 18.72 -20.80 15.19
CA LYS A 2 19.66 -21.91 15.45
C LYS A 2 19.69 -22.83 14.24
N SER A 3 20.88 -23.21 13.80
CA SER A 3 21.06 -24.24 12.78
C SER A 3 20.87 -25.62 13.41
N GLY A 4 19.94 -26.42 12.89
CA GLY A 4 19.82 -27.84 13.23
C GLY A 4 19.55 -28.63 11.95
N LYS A 5 20.23 -29.77 11.74
CA LYS A 5 20.10 -30.70 10.59
C LYS A 5 19.27 -30.16 9.40
N GLY A 6 19.80 -29.17 8.68
CA GLY A 6 19.20 -28.63 7.43
C GLY A 6 17.95 -27.74 7.58
N ALA A 7 17.53 -27.36 8.78
CA ALA A 7 16.40 -26.47 9.03
C ALA A 7 16.76 -25.37 10.05
N TYR A 8 16.42 -24.13 9.72
CA TYR A 8 16.54 -23.00 10.64
C TYR A 8 15.28 -22.90 11.49
N LYS A 9 15.44 -22.73 12.81
CA LYS A 9 14.32 -22.50 13.72
C LYS A 9 14.52 -21.24 14.56
N ALA A 10 13.43 -20.53 14.76
CA ALA A 10 13.29 -19.41 15.69
C ALA A 10 11.96 -19.55 16.44
N ALA A 11 11.93 -19.14 17.71
CA ALA A 11 10.72 -19.10 18.52
C ALA A 11 10.62 -17.71 19.14
N THR A 12 9.45 -17.09 19.03
CA THR A 12 9.13 -15.80 19.61
C THR A 12 7.68 -15.80 20.07
N HIS A 13 7.34 -14.95 21.03
CA HIS A 13 5.97 -14.77 21.50
C HIS A 13 5.34 -13.60 20.73
N LEU A 14 4.23 -13.86 20.07
CA LEU A 14 3.46 -12.87 19.32
C LEU A 14 2.02 -12.89 19.85
N PRO A 15 1.36 -11.73 20.00
CA PRO A 15 -0.06 -11.69 20.28
C PRO A 15 -0.88 -12.25 19.11
N ALA A 16 -2.20 -12.38 19.29
CA ALA A 16 -3.09 -12.72 18.20
C ALA A 16 -3.08 -11.61 17.13
N GLY A 17 -3.04 -11.98 15.87
CA GLY A 17 -2.94 -11.02 14.77
C GLY A 17 -2.46 -11.63 13.46
N HIS A 18 -2.43 -10.80 12.42
CA HIS A 18 -1.92 -11.15 11.10
C HIS A 18 -0.49 -10.63 10.98
N TYR A 19 0.42 -11.51 10.55
CA TYR A 19 1.85 -11.21 10.50
C TYR A 19 2.40 -11.46 9.13
N GLN A 20 3.25 -10.55 8.67
CA GLN A 20 4.08 -10.73 7.48
C GLN A 20 5.52 -10.99 7.89
N PHE A 21 6.18 -11.93 7.23
CA PHE A 21 7.58 -12.23 7.47
C PHE A 21 8.29 -12.67 6.19
N ARG A 22 9.62 -12.64 6.26
CA ARG A 22 10.52 -13.16 5.22
C ARG A 22 11.87 -13.47 5.86
N TYR A 23 12.60 -14.43 5.33
CA TYR A 23 13.93 -14.76 5.83
C TYR A 23 15.00 -14.04 5.02
N LEU A 24 16.00 -13.50 5.72
CA LEU A 24 17.23 -13.00 5.10
C LEU A 24 18.32 -14.05 5.31
N ALA A 25 18.63 -14.80 4.26
CA ALA A 25 19.73 -15.74 4.21
C ALA A 25 21.02 -15.03 3.76
N ASP A 26 22.13 -15.39 4.39
CA ASP A 26 23.49 -14.92 4.04
C ASP A 26 23.66 -13.38 3.95
N GLY A 27 22.74 -12.61 4.55
CA GLY A 27 22.78 -11.15 4.60
C GLY A 27 22.35 -10.42 3.32
N TRP A 28 22.11 -11.14 2.21
CA TRP A 28 21.73 -10.55 0.93
C TRP A 28 20.57 -11.27 0.23
N ASP A 29 20.32 -12.54 0.57
CA ASP A 29 19.35 -13.38 -0.12
C ASP A 29 18.03 -13.44 0.64
N TRP A 30 17.01 -12.76 0.12
CA TRP A 30 15.69 -12.77 0.73
C TRP A 30 14.88 -13.97 0.24
N ARG A 31 14.45 -14.81 1.18
CA ARG A 31 13.71 -16.05 0.90
C ARG A 31 12.37 -16.07 1.59
N ASN A 32 11.37 -16.50 0.82
CA ASN A 32 10.06 -16.84 1.34
C ASN A 32 10.07 -18.28 1.84
N ASP A 33 9.34 -18.51 2.92
CA ASP A 33 9.02 -19.84 3.44
C ASP A 33 8.04 -20.52 2.48
N ASP A 34 8.39 -21.71 2.00
CA ASP A 34 7.56 -22.52 1.11
C ASP A 34 6.32 -23.09 1.82
N GLN A 35 6.37 -23.15 3.15
CA GLN A 35 5.28 -23.62 4.01
C GLN A 35 4.45 -22.47 4.60
N ALA A 36 4.59 -21.24 4.09
CA ALA A 36 3.77 -20.12 4.53
C ALA A 36 2.27 -20.35 4.23
N GLU A 37 1.41 -19.89 5.14
CA GLU A 37 -0.05 -20.02 4.99
C GLU A 37 -0.58 -19.17 3.83
N ALA A 38 -0.03 -17.98 3.64
CA ALA A 38 -0.37 -17.10 2.54
C ALA A 38 0.83 -16.24 2.13
N TYR A 39 0.66 -15.50 1.03
CA TYR A 39 1.64 -14.54 0.54
C TYR A 39 0.95 -13.22 0.26
N THR A 40 1.65 -12.11 0.53
CA THR A 40 1.16 -10.76 0.24
C THR A 40 2.25 -9.91 -0.38
N ASP A 41 1.84 -8.95 -1.22
CA ASP A 41 2.75 -7.95 -1.73
C ASP A 41 3.23 -7.04 -0.58
N SER A 42 4.53 -6.76 -0.55
CA SER A 42 5.15 -5.93 0.49
C SER A 42 5.05 -4.43 0.21
N GLY A 43 4.52 -4.03 -0.95
CA GLY A 43 4.52 -2.66 -1.46
C GLY A 43 5.83 -2.22 -2.10
N TYR A 44 6.86 -3.06 -2.09
CA TYR A 44 8.20 -2.76 -2.60
C TYR A 44 8.64 -3.69 -3.73
N GLY A 45 7.68 -4.25 -4.49
CA GLY A 45 7.95 -5.20 -5.56
C GLY A 45 8.54 -6.54 -5.07
N THR A 46 8.33 -6.85 -3.79
CA THR A 46 8.69 -8.13 -3.19
C THR A 46 7.48 -8.74 -2.50
N ILE A 47 7.46 -10.06 -2.36
CA ILE A 47 6.36 -10.79 -1.75
C ILE A 47 6.81 -11.26 -0.37
N ASN A 48 5.99 -11.08 0.65
CA ASN A 48 6.21 -11.59 2.00
C ASN A 48 5.34 -12.82 2.27
N CYS A 49 5.81 -13.69 3.15
CA CYS A 49 5.01 -14.76 3.75
C CYS A 49 4.05 -14.17 4.78
N CYS A 50 2.86 -14.74 4.88
CA CYS A 50 1.84 -14.35 5.85
C CYS A 50 1.42 -15.55 6.69
N PHE A 51 1.10 -15.27 7.95
CA PHE A 51 0.39 -16.21 8.83
C PHE A 51 -0.54 -15.44 9.76
N ALA A 52 -1.61 -16.09 10.20
CA ALA A 52 -2.52 -15.56 11.20
C ALA A 52 -2.39 -16.34 12.51
N LEU A 53 -2.33 -15.63 13.63
CA LEU A 53 -2.46 -16.21 14.96
C LEU A 53 -3.83 -15.86 15.51
N ASP A 54 -4.68 -16.86 15.65
CA ASP A 54 -5.94 -16.70 16.36
C ASP A 54 -5.70 -16.51 17.86
N ALA A 55 -6.59 -15.76 18.51
CA ALA A 55 -6.57 -15.60 19.95
C ALA A 55 -6.93 -16.93 20.61
N VAL A 56 -5.91 -17.70 20.99
CA VAL A 56 -6.10 -18.88 21.84
C VAL A 56 -6.45 -18.38 23.25
N ASN A 57 -7.76 -18.30 23.54
CA ASN A 57 -8.22 -18.25 24.92
C ASN A 57 -7.64 -19.47 25.63
N LYS A 58 -6.87 -19.24 26.69
CA LYS A 58 -6.05 -20.24 27.38
C LYS A 58 -6.93 -21.35 27.98
N VAL A 59 -7.23 -22.37 27.19
CA VAL A 59 -7.63 -23.68 27.69
C VAL A 59 -6.36 -24.54 27.78
N ALA A 60 -6.20 -25.18 28.93
CA ALA A 60 -5.04 -25.92 29.36
C ALA A 60 -4.52 -26.97 28.35
N ALA A 61 -3.21 -27.19 28.39
CA ALA A 61 -2.41 -28.04 27.51
C ALA A 61 -2.64 -29.55 27.68
N ALA A 62 -2.40 -30.33 26.59
CA ALA A 62 -1.54 -31.55 26.49
C ALA A 62 -1.76 -32.25 25.10
N PRO A 63 -0.98 -33.28 24.69
CA PRO A 63 0.35 -33.24 24.06
C PRO A 63 0.44 -33.85 22.62
N LYS A 64 1.67 -33.95 22.08
CA LYS A 64 2.14 -34.16 20.69
C LYS A 64 1.92 -35.54 20.00
N ALA A 65 2.03 -35.50 18.65
CA ALA A 65 2.84 -36.34 17.70
C ALA A 65 2.05 -37.19 16.67
N PRO A 66 2.63 -37.68 15.54
CA PRO A 66 3.75 -37.21 14.66
C PRO A 66 3.39 -37.21 13.14
N ALA A 67 4.39 -36.90 12.28
CA ALA A 67 4.33 -36.70 10.81
C ALA A 67 4.60 -37.94 9.93
N LYS A 68 4.12 -37.93 8.65
CA LYS A 68 4.75 -38.36 7.34
C LYS A 68 3.67 -38.71 6.27
N PRO A 69 3.99 -38.92 4.96
CA PRO A 69 4.99 -38.36 4.03
C PRO A 69 4.39 -37.87 2.67
N ALA A 70 5.27 -37.27 1.84
CA ALA A 70 5.09 -36.72 0.50
C ALA A 70 4.55 -37.66 -0.62
N ALA A 71 3.97 -37.07 -1.68
CA ALA A 71 3.95 -37.66 -3.03
C ALA A 71 3.93 -36.62 -4.17
N LYS A 72 5.01 -36.68 -4.98
CA LYS A 72 5.11 -36.56 -6.45
C LYS A 72 4.82 -35.24 -7.20
N LYS A 73 5.94 -34.61 -7.54
CA LYS A 73 6.37 -34.09 -8.85
C LYS A 73 5.51 -34.50 -10.08
N ALA A 74 5.07 -33.52 -10.84
CA ALA A 74 4.85 -33.62 -12.29
C ALA A 74 5.27 -32.29 -12.97
N GLU A 75 6.20 -32.40 -13.91
CA GLU A 75 6.70 -31.31 -14.77
C GLU A 75 5.69 -31.01 -15.90
N ALA A 76 5.53 -29.74 -16.26
CA ALA A 76 5.15 -29.33 -17.61
C ALA A 76 5.63 -27.89 -17.91
N LYS A 77 6.56 -27.77 -18.85
CA LYS A 77 6.95 -26.55 -19.59
C LYS A 77 6.06 -26.46 -20.85
N PRO A 78 5.71 -25.27 -21.39
CA PRO A 78 6.51 -24.60 -22.43
C PRO A 78 6.58 -23.06 -22.21
N ALA A 79 7.75 -22.41 -22.32
CA ALA A 79 8.31 -21.79 -23.54
C ALA A 79 7.54 -20.55 -24.09
N ALA A 80 8.23 -19.41 -24.08
CA ALA A 80 7.87 -18.11 -24.69
C ALA A 80 7.80 -18.15 -26.23
N PRO A 81 7.23 -17.11 -26.88
CA PRO A 81 8.07 -16.13 -27.61
C PRO A 81 7.55 -14.67 -27.45
N LYS A 82 8.36 -13.60 -27.32
CA LYS A 82 9.29 -12.86 -28.23
C LYS A 82 8.64 -11.82 -29.18
N ALA A 83 9.19 -10.59 -29.12
CA ALA A 83 9.29 -9.50 -30.12
C ALA A 83 8.03 -8.61 -30.40
N ALA A 84 8.05 -7.31 -30.06
CA ALA A 84 8.49 -6.12 -30.86
C ALA A 84 7.43 -5.68 -31.92
N VAL A 85 6.98 -4.41 -32.05
CA VAL A 85 7.64 -3.29 -32.76
C VAL A 85 6.68 -2.05 -32.83
N LYS A 86 7.24 -0.84 -32.63
CA LYS A 86 6.95 0.54 -33.16
C LYS A 86 5.57 1.23 -33.11
N LYS A 87 5.61 2.42 -32.46
CA LYS A 87 5.44 3.80 -32.98
C LYS A 87 4.28 4.09 -33.96
N ALA A 88 3.35 4.95 -33.54
CA ALA A 88 2.77 6.00 -34.40
C ALA A 88 2.21 7.16 -33.56
N GLU A 89 2.50 8.35 -34.07
CA GLU A 89 2.30 9.70 -33.56
C GLU A 89 0.94 10.24 -34.03
N ALA A 90 0.24 11.06 -33.23
CA ALA A 90 -0.59 12.17 -33.71
C ALA A 90 -1.25 12.94 -32.55
N THR A 91 -0.82 14.17 -32.32
CA THR A 91 -1.59 15.28 -31.73
C THR A 91 -1.98 16.25 -32.87
N PRO A 92 -2.72 17.35 -32.61
CA PRO A 92 -4.13 17.49 -32.25
C PRO A 92 -4.87 18.35 -33.34
N PRO A 93 -6.11 18.83 -33.11
CA PRO A 93 -6.20 20.28 -32.86
C PRO A 93 -7.27 20.71 -31.85
N ALA A 94 -7.05 21.93 -31.35
CA ALA A 94 -7.75 22.65 -30.29
C ALA A 94 -9.12 23.24 -30.69
N ALA A 95 -9.98 23.57 -29.70
CA ALA A 95 -10.54 24.93 -29.50
C ALA A 95 -11.62 25.05 -28.38
N LYS A 96 -11.36 26.02 -27.48
CA LYS A 96 -12.28 27.03 -26.85
C LYS A 96 -13.33 26.66 -25.77
N LYS A 97 -13.02 27.17 -24.55
CA LYS A 97 -13.83 27.93 -23.55
C LYS A 97 -15.36 27.81 -23.58
N THR A 98 -15.96 27.42 -22.43
CA THR A 98 -16.85 28.25 -21.56
C THR A 98 -17.27 27.50 -20.29
N ALA A 99 -17.69 28.26 -19.28
CA ALA A 99 -17.84 27.88 -17.87
C ALA A 99 -19.15 27.14 -17.51
N ALA A 100 -19.09 26.54 -16.31
CA ALA A 100 -20.18 26.25 -15.37
C ALA A 100 -20.94 24.90 -15.47
N LYS A 101 -21.05 24.31 -14.26
CA LYS A 101 -21.90 23.21 -13.78
C LYS A 101 -21.36 21.79 -13.97
N ALA A 102 -21.19 21.15 -12.82
CA ALA A 102 -20.69 19.81 -12.60
C ALA A 102 -21.36 18.77 -13.52
N ALA A 103 -20.52 18.09 -14.30
CA ALA A 103 -20.80 16.81 -14.93
C ALA A 103 -19.61 15.88 -14.63
N PRO A 104 -19.84 14.58 -14.38
CA PRO A 104 -18.82 13.69 -13.86
C PRO A 104 -17.75 13.53 -14.93
N ALA A 105 -16.53 14.02 -14.66
CA ALA A 105 -15.40 13.79 -15.54
C ALA A 105 -15.22 12.29 -15.71
N LYS A 106 -15.22 11.88 -16.97
CA LYS A 106 -15.06 10.50 -17.45
C LYS A 106 -14.05 9.76 -16.60
N THR A 107 -14.48 8.61 -16.10
CA THR A 107 -13.66 7.58 -15.48
C THR A 107 -12.69 7.02 -16.53
N GLU A 108 -11.62 7.76 -16.80
CA GLU A 108 -10.36 7.14 -17.23
C GLU A 108 -9.96 6.21 -16.08
N ALA A 109 -9.55 4.98 -16.41
CA ALA A 109 -9.07 4.02 -15.43
C ALA A 109 -8.01 4.71 -14.56
N LYS A 110 -8.40 5.04 -13.33
CA LYS A 110 -7.76 6.05 -12.51
C LYS A 110 -6.35 5.59 -12.19
N LYS A 111 -5.37 6.16 -12.89
CA LYS A 111 -3.98 6.08 -12.46
C LYS A 111 -3.93 6.72 -11.07
N ALA A 112 -3.35 6.02 -10.10
CA ALA A 112 -3.20 6.57 -8.76
C ALA A 112 -2.45 7.92 -8.84
N ASP A 113 -3.00 8.93 -8.19
CA ASP A 113 -2.38 10.25 -8.12
C ASP A 113 -1.23 10.25 -7.11
N ASP A 114 -0.28 11.17 -7.29
CA ASP A 114 0.76 11.36 -6.29
C ASP A 114 0.26 12.21 -5.12
N LEU A 115 -0.38 11.56 -4.15
CA LEU A 115 -0.93 12.22 -2.95
C LEU A 115 0.13 13.01 -2.14
N LYS A 116 1.43 12.75 -2.36
CA LYS A 116 2.54 13.49 -1.75
C LYS A 116 2.62 14.95 -2.18
N ARG A 117 1.88 15.34 -3.23
CA ARG A 117 1.73 16.74 -3.65
C ARG A 117 0.99 17.60 -2.63
N ILE A 118 0.29 16.98 -1.70
CA ILE A 118 -0.43 17.63 -0.62
C ILE A 118 0.50 17.81 0.58
N GLU A 119 0.58 19.04 1.09
CA GLU A 119 1.42 19.36 2.24
C GLU A 119 0.91 18.64 3.50
N GLY A 120 1.83 18.00 4.20
CA GLY A 120 1.54 17.13 5.34
C GLY A 120 1.33 15.66 4.96
N ILE A 121 1.16 15.32 3.66
CA ILE A 121 1.13 13.94 3.19
C ILE A 121 2.55 13.50 2.80
N GLY A 122 3.24 12.88 3.76
CA GLY A 122 4.52 12.20 3.51
C GLY A 122 4.34 10.85 2.79
N PRO A 123 5.43 10.21 2.32
CA PRO A 123 5.37 8.94 1.60
C PRO A 123 4.65 7.83 2.39
N LYS A 124 4.82 7.80 3.72
CA LYS A 124 4.13 6.83 4.59
C LYS A 124 2.64 7.12 4.73
N ILE A 125 2.24 8.39 4.76
CA ILE A 125 0.83 8.78 4.85
C ILE A 125 0.14 8.47 3.53
N ALA A 126 0.78 8.77 2.39
CA ALA A 126 0.28 8.39 1.08
C ALA A 126 0.03 6.88 0.98
N THR A 127 0.93 6.04 1.50
CA THR A 127 0.70 4.58 1.59
C THR A 127 -0.51 4.23 2.43
N LEU A 128 -0.65 4.82 3.63
CA LEU A 128 -1.81 4.57 4.50
C LEU A 128 -3.13 4.99 3.87
N LEU A 129 -3.14 6.09 3.14
CA LEU A 129 -4.33 6.57 2.42
C LEU A 129 -4.68 5.62 1.26
N ASN A 130 -3.68 5.15 0.52
CA ASN A 130 -3.87 4.13 -0.51
C ASN A 130 -4.41 2.82 0.10
N GLU A 131 -3.92 2.39 1.27
CA GLU A 131 -4.46 1.23 2.00
C GLU A 131 -5.91 1.45 2.44
N ALA A 132 -6.27 2.70 2.78
CA ALA A 132 -7.66 3.10 3.08
C ALA A 132 -8.54 3.27 1.83
N GLY A 133 -8.04 2.94 0.63
CA GLY A 133 -8.77 3.03 -0.63
C GLY A 133 -8.82 4.42 -1.27
N ILE A 134 -8.00 5.36 -0.78
CA ILE A 134 -7.87 6.72 -1.33
C ILE A 134 -6.62 6.74 -2.19
N TYR A 135 -6.79 6.64 -3.50
CA TYR A 135 -5.68 6.60 -4.47
C TYR A 135 -5.53 7.90 -5.24
N THR A 136 -6.48 8.82 -5.14
CA THR A 136 -6.56 10.00 -6.00
C THR A 136 -6.93 11.27 -5.26
N PHE A 137 -6.59 12.41 -5.83
CA PHE A 137 -6.96 13.72 -5.28
C PHE A 137 -8.47 13.89 -5.17
N ALA A 138 -9.21 13.34 -6.13
CA ALA A 138 -10.68 13.39 -6.12
C ALA A 138 -11.33 12.49 -5.06
N GLU A 139 -10.66 11.43 -4.60
CA GLU A 139 -11.10 10.64 -3.44
C GLU A 139 -10.70 11.33 -2.14
N LEU A 140 -9.48 11.86 -2.07
CA LEU A 140 -8.97 12.56 -0.89
C LEU A 140 -9.79 13.83 -0.59
N SER A 141 -10.24 14.56 -1.60
CA SER A 141 -11.10 15.73 -1.42
C SER A 141 -12.51 15.39 -0.90
N LYS A 142 -12.96 14.16 -1.10
CA LYS A 142 -14.26 13.65 -0.63
C LYS A 142 -14.17 12.91 0.71
N ALA A 143 -12.98 12.41 1.07
CA ALA A 143 -12.73 11.78 2.35
C ALA A 143 -12.98 12.76 3.49
N SER A 144 -13.61 12.34 4.58
CA SER A 144 -13.89 13.22 5.73
C SER A 144 -12.62 13.44 6.57
N PRO A 145 -12.46 14.62 7.21
CA PRO A 145 -11.32 14.85 8.09
C PRO A 145 -11.31 13.87 9.28
N THR A 146 -12.48 13.40 9.71
CA THR A 146 -12.62 12.37 10.75
C THR A 146 -12.08 11.03 10.29
N MET A 147 -12.47 10.54 9.11
CA MET A 147 -11.93 9.29 8.54
C MET A 147 -10.41 9.37 8.37
N LEU A 148 -9.90 10.50 7.86
CA LEU A 148 -8.46 10.71 7.70
C LEU A 148 -7.75 10.69 9.05
N ALA A 149 -8.32 11.33 10.09
CA ALA A 149 -7.78 11.30 11.44
C ALA A 149 -7.80 9.88 12.03
N ASP A 150 -8.87 9.11 11.81
CA ASP A 150 -8.99 7.74 12.29
C ASP A 150 -7.95 6.82 11.66
N VAL A 151 -7.72 6.93 10.34
CA VAL A 151 -6.67 6.18 9.61
C VAL A 151 -5.29 6.52 10.18
N LEU A 152 -5.00 7.80 10.40
CA LEU A 152 -3.71 8.24 10.96
C LEU A 152 -3.53 7.77 12.41
N GLN A 153 -4.59 7.81 13.22
CA GLN A 153 -4.57 7.36 14.61
C GLN A 153 -4.36 5.86 14.70
N ALA A 154 -5.05 5.08 13.87
CA ALA A 154 -4.87 3.63 13.75
C ALA A 154 -3.44 3.26 13.34
N ALA A 155 -2.82 4.07 12.47
CA ALA A 155 -1.43 3.88 12.05
C ALA A 155 -0.38 4.25 13.12
N GLY A 156 -0.80 4.92 14.20
CA GLY A 156 -0.03 5.11 15.41
C GLY A 156 0.35 6.57 15.74
N ALA A 157 0.85 6.77 16.96
CA ALA A 157 1.10 8.09 17.54
C ALA A 157 2.05 8.99 16.74
N ARG A 158 2.92 8.40 15.90
CA ARG A 158 3.87 9.13 15.03
C ARG A 158 3.18 10.04 14.00
N TYR A 159 1.91 9.80 13.69
CA TYR A 159 1.14 10.59 12.72
C TYR A 159 0.28 11.68 13.37
N ARG A 160 0.30 11.83 14.70
CA ARG A 160 -0.46 12.88 15.42
C ARG A 160 -0.08 14.32 15.01
N LEU A 161 1.11 14.49 14.45
CA LEU A 161 1.59 15.78 13.92
C LEU A 161 0.98 16.11 12.55
N ALA A 162 0.51 15.11 11.80
CA ALA A 162 -0.15 15.31 10.53
C ALA A 162 -1.56 15.86 10.77
N LYS A 163 -1.88 17.03 10.20
CA LYS A 163 -3.20 17.64 10.32
C LYS A 163 -4.00 17.46 9.03
N PRO A 164 -4.98 16.54 8.99
CA PRO A 164 -5.74 16.26 7.77
C PRO A 164 -6.71 17.38 7.37
N GLY A 165 -6.96 18.37 8.24
CA GLY A 165 -7.97 19.41 8.02
C GLY A 165 -7.79 20.26 6.75
N THR A 166 -6.56 20.37 6.24
CA THR A 166 -6.26 21.13 5.01
C THR A 166 -6.04 20.22 3.80
N TRP A 167 -5.99 18.90 3.98
CA TRP A 167 -5.73 17.96 2.89
C TRP A 167 -6.85 17.90 1.88
N GLN A 168 -8.10 18.00 2.33
CA GLN A 168 -9.26 17.98 1.45
C GLN A 168 -9.27 19.19 0.50
N GLU A 169 -8.98 20.38 1.04
CA GLU A 169 -8.95 21.63 0.28
C GLU A 169 -7.80 21.61 -0.74
N GLN A 170 -6.60 21.24 -0.30
CA GLN A 170 -5.45 21.04 -1.18
C GLN A 170 -5.74 19.98 -2.26
N ALA A 171 -6.36 18.85 -1.90
CA ALA A 171 -6.70 17.79 -2.83
C ALA A 171 -7.75 18.23 -3.84
N SER A 172 -8.71 19.09 -3.44
CA SER A 172 -9.67 19.67 -4.38
C SER A 172 -8.98 20.58 -5.40
N LEU A 173 -7.98 21.36 -4.98
CA LEU A 173 -7.19 22.21 -5.88
C LEU A 173 -6.32 21.36 -6.82
N ALA A 174 -5.67 20.32 -6.30
CA ALA A 174 -4.86 19.38 -7.07
C ALA A 174 -5.72 18.61 -8.11
N ALA A 175 -6.89 18.12 -7.70
CA ALA A 175 -7.83 17.45 -8.59
C ALA A 175 -8.37 18.36 -9.71
N ALA A 176 -8.48 19.67 -9.43
CA ALA A 176 -8.90 20.68 -10.40
C ALA A 176 -7.76 21.18 -11.30
N GLY A 177 -6.51 20.70 -11.11
CA GLY A 177 -5.34 21.16 -11.85
C GLY A 177 -4.92 22.59 -11.51
N LYS A 178 -5.39 23.14 -10.38
CA LYS A 178 -5.12 24.52 -9.95
C LYS A 178 -3.82 24.58 -9.15
N GLU A 179 -2.70 24.29 -9.81
CA GLU A 179 -1.39 24.18 -9.14
C GLU A 179 -0.93 25.49 -8.50
N GLU A 180 -1.23 26.63 -9.12
CA GLU A 180 -0.90 27.96 -8.58
C GLU A 180 -1.68 28.27 -7.30
N GLU A 181 -2.99 27.97 -7.27
CA GLU A 181 -3.81 28.16 -6.06
C GLU A 181 -3.38 27.20 -4.95
N LEU A 182 -3.01 25.95 -5.31
CA LEU A 182 -2.46 24.98 -4.37
C LEU A 182 -1.17 25.49 -3.75
N LYS A 183 -0.25 26.01 -4.56
CA LYS A 183 1.03 26.53 -4.07
C LYS A 183 0.85 27.76 -3.18
N LYS A 184 -0.04 28.68 -3.56
CA LYS A 184 -0.38 29.83 -2.73
C LYS A 184 -0.97 29.40 -1.38
N LEU A 185 -1.88 28.42 -1.40
CA LEU A 185 -2.43 27.86 -0.17
C LEU A 185 -1.32 27.22 0.69
N GLN A 186 -0.40 26.48 0.09
CA GLN A 186 0.75 25.88 0.80
C GLN A 186 1.71 26.93 1.37
N GLU A 187 1.89 28.08 0.72
CA GLU A 187 2.70 29.18 1.26
C GLU A 187 2.02 29.87 2.47
N GLU A 188 0.68 29.92 2.48
CA GLU A 188 -0.09 30.40 3.63
C GLU A 188 -0.13 29.39 4.78
N LEU A 189 0.01 28.10 4.47
CA LEU A 189 0.06 27.02 5.45
C LEU A 189 1.47 26.88 6.07
N LYS A 190 1.53 26.67 7.38
CA LYS A 190 2.74 26.23 8.07
C LYS A 190 2.61 24.77 8.48
N GLY A 191 3.14 23.86 7.65
CA GLY A 191 3.09 22.42 7.93
C GLY A 191 1.68 21.86 7.83
N GLY A 192 0.88 22.35 6.88
CA GLY A 192 -0.51 21.93 6.68
C GLY A 192 -1.52 22.54 7.67
N VAL A 193 -1.16 23.63 8.35
CA VAL A 193 -2.02 24.35 9.31
C VAL A 193 -2.00 25.84 8.97
N ARG A 194 -3.17 26.48 8.93
CA ARG A 194 -3.28 27.96 8.85
C ARG A 194 -2.93 28.61 10.18
#